data_AF-A0A8H3AUF2-F1
#
_entry.id   AF-A0A8H3AUF2-F1
#
_cell.length_a   1.000
_cell.length_b   1.000
_cell.length_c   1.000
_cell.angle_alpha   90.00
_cell.angle_beta   90.00
_cell.angle_gamma   90.00
#
_symmetry.space_group_name_H-M   'P 1'
#
loop_
_entity.id
_entity.type
_entity.pdbx_description
1 polymer ?
#
loop_
_entity_poly.entity_id
_entity_poly.type
_entity_poly.pdbx_seq_one_letter_code
_entity_poly.pdbx_strand_id
1 'polypeptide(L)'
;MNLQDPITYTESRQRAQWGTVFLASNRTDGTTWQNGYANTLRELFLNSGVLANTQDNNFRAVDKDWPVMAIAQDLGTVSAQAQVVTFVLGHSRNPAVEYYTPTGKQDRSLYFLSKFTSEEDA
;
A
#
# COMPACT_ATOMS: atom_id res chain seq x y z
N MET A 1 -3.78 -0.97 -1.35
CA MET A 1 -3.91 -2.01 -2.40
C MET A 1 -4.31 -3.32 -1.75
N ASN A 2 -5.38 -3.95 -2.24
CA ASN A 2 -5.89 -5.25 -1.81
C ASN A 2 -6.08 -6.15 -3.04
N LEU A 3 -6.22 -7.46 -2.81
CA LEU A 3 -6.59 -8.39 -3.88
C LEU A 3 -8.04 -8.16 -4.31
N GLN A 4 -8.32 -8.36 -5.60
CA GLN A 4 -9.68 -8.32 -6.14
C GLN A 4 -10.55 -9.42 -5.54
N ASP A 5 -10.00 -10.64 -5.46
CA ASP A 5 -10.66 -11.83 -4.90
C ASP A 5 -9.83 -12.37 -3.72
N PRO A 6 -9.94 -11.78 -2.52
CA PRO A 6 -9.19 -12.23 -1.35
C PRO A 6 -9.77 -13.53 -0.77
N ILE A 7 -8.89 -14.40 -0.27
CA ILE A 7 -9.25 -15.62 0.46
C ILE A 7 -8.68 -15.52 1.89
N THR A 8 -9.55 -15.20 2.86
CA THR A 8 -9.19 -15.07 4.27
C THR A 8 -8.60 -16.38 4.82
N TYR A 9 -7.60 -16.26 5.68
CA TYR A 9 -6.88 -17.39 6.32
C TYR A 9 -6.17 -18.35 5.36
N THR A 10 -6.03 -17.98 4.09
CA THR A 10 -5.26 -18.75 3.10
C THR A 10 -3.93 -18.08 2.81
N GLU A 11 -2.88 -18.89 2.66
CA GLU A 11 -1.59 -18.43 2.17
C GLU A 11 -1.25 -19.11 0.84
N SER A 12 -0.61 -18.36 -0.06
CA SER A 12 0.00 -18.89 -1.26
C SER A 12 1.44 -18.42 -1.32
N ARG A 13 2.37 -19.38 -1.44
CA ARG A 13 3.82 -19.10 -1.41
C ARG A 13 4.22 -18.23 -0.21
N GLN A 14 3.75 -18.60 0.99
CA GLN A 14 4.01 -17.91 2.26
C GLN A 14 3.53 -16.45 2.31
N ARG A 15 2.53 -16.09 1.48
CA ARG A 15 1.87 -14.79 1.53
C ARG A 15 0.38 -14.95 1.75
N ALA A 16 -0.15 -14.22 2.73
CA ALA A 16 -1.58 -14.11 2.95
C ALA A 16 -2.30 -13.74 1.64
N GLN A 17 -3.41 -14.40 1.37
CA GLN A 17 -4.31 -14.12 0.25
C GLN A 17 -5.41 -13.13 0.65
N TRP A 18 -5.19 -12.32 1.70
CA TRP A 18 -6.08 -11.24 2.11
C TRP A 18 -5.28 -10.18 2.88
N GLY A 19 -5.89 -9.01 3.02
CA GLY A 19 -5.30 -7.84 3.67
C GLY A 19 -5.10 -6.68 2.70
N THR A 20 -4.62 -5.58 3.26
CA THR A 20 -4.39 -4.32 2.56
C THR A 20 -2.95 -3.91 2.73
N VAL A 21 -2.26 -3.69 1.62
CA VAL A 21 -0.94 -3.06 1.56
C VAL A 21 -1.12 -1.55 1.51
N PHE A 22 -0.41 -0.85 2.36
CA PHE A 22 -0.36 0.60 2.45
C PHE A 22 1.00 1.09 2.01
N LEU A 23 1.02 2.07 1.09
CA LEU A 23 2.18 2.88 0.78
C LEU A 23 1.77 4.33 1.00
N ALA A 24 2.47 5.02 1.90
CA ALA A 24 2.15 6.39 2.27
C ALA A 24 3.42 7.22 2.44
N SER A 25 3.27 8.54 2.38
CA SER A 25 4.30 9.49 2.76
C SER A 25 3.67 10.74 3.37
N ASN A 26 4.49 11.58 4.00
CA ASN A 26 4.09 12.96 4.25
C ASN A 26 3.73 13.65 2.92
N ARG A 27 2.64 14.43 2.91
CA ARG A 27 2.22 15.17 1.71
C ARG A 27 2.78 16.59 1.75
N THR A 28 3.47 16.96 0.69
CA THR A 28 3.97 18.29 0.39
C THR A 28 3.38 18.76 -0.95
N ASP A 29 3.62 20.00 -1.33
CA ASP A 29 3.21 20.52 -2.64
C ASP A 29 3.93 19.80 -3.80
N GLY A 30 5.10 19.20 -3.53
CA GLY A 30 5.88 18.41 -4.48
C GLY A 30 5.55 16.92 -4.50
N THR A 31 4.56 16.46 -3.71
CA THR A 31 4.17 15.05 -3.69
C THR A 31 3.26 14.72 -4.87
N THR A 32 3.67 13.76 -5.69
CA THR A 32 2.81 13.15 -6.71
C THR A 32 2.71 11.65 -6.50
N TRP A 33 1.59 11.03 -6.92
CA TRP A 33 1.35 9.61 -6.72
C TRP A 33 0.68 8.99 -7.94
N GLN A 34 0.79 7.68 -8.09
CA GLN A 34 0.07 6.92 -9.12
C GLN A 34 0.10 5.43 -8.79
N ASN A 35 -0.95 4.69 -9.16
CA ASN A 35 -0.85 3.24 -9.35
C ASN A 35 -1.05 2.86 -10.82
N GLY A 36 -0.48 1.74 -11.23
CA GLY A 36 -0.57 1.27 -12.62
C GLY A 36 0.61 0.41 -13.03
N TYR A 37 0.84 0.31 -14.34
CA TYR A 37 1.92 -0.52 -14.90
C TYR A 37 3.30 0.06 -14.59
N ALA A 38 4.17 -0.76 -13.98
CA ALA A 38 5.51 -0.39 -13.57
C ALA A 38 6.35 0.35 -14.62
N ASN A 39 6.32 -0.09 -15.89
CA ASN A 39 7.16 0.53 -16.92
C ASN A 39 6.64 1.91 -17.33
N THR A 40 5.32 2.07 -17.48
CA THR A 40 4.70 3.36 -17.80
C THR A 40 4.95 4.39 -16.69
N LEU A 41 4.78 4.00 -15.41
CA LEU A 41 5.01 4.91 -14.28
C LEU A 41 6.50 5.31 -14.17
N ARG A 42 7.41 4.36 -14.39
CA ARG A 42 8.86 4.63 -14.38
C ARG A 42 9.28 5.55 -15.52
N GLU A 43 8.80 5.29 -16.73
CA GLU A 43 9.07 6.14 -17.90
C GLU A 43 8.55 7.56 -17.71
N LEU A 44 7.33 7.70 -17.19
CA LEU A 44 6.76 9.01 -16.85
C LEU A 44 7.68 9.75 -15.88
N PHE A 45 8.06 9.11 -14.76
CA PHE A 45 8.92 9.73 -13.76
C PHE A 45 10.31 10.10 -14.32
N LEU A 46 10.91 9.24 -15.14
CA LEU A 46 12.21 9.54 -15.78
C LEU A 46 12.14 10.76 -16.70
N ASN A 47 11.02 10.97 -17.38
CA ASN A 47 10.84 12.05 -18.35
C ASN A 47 10.42 13.38 -17.71
N SER A 48 9.66 13.35 -16.62
CA SER A 48 9.04 14.55 -16.04
C SER A 48 9.42 14.84 -14.59
N GLY A 49 10.02 13.88 -13.88
CA GLY A 49 10.26 13.96 -12.44
C GLY A 49 9.00 13.85 -11.57
N VAL A 50 7.82 13.65 -12.17
CA VAL A 50 6.52 13.62 -11.46
C VAL A 50 5.64 12.45 -11.93
N LEU A 51 4.63 12.13 -11.14
CA LEU A 51 3.58 11.16 -11.46
C LEU A 51 2.27 11.88 -11.81
N ALA A 52 1.31 11.15 -12.39
CA ALA A 52 0.09 11.76 -12.94
C ALA A 52 -1.01 12.10 -11.91
N ASN A 53 -0.87 11.72 -10.63
CA ASN A 53 -1.92 11.86 -9.61
C ASN A 53 -3.22 11.14 -10.01
N THR A 54 -3.08 9.95 -10.56
CA THR A 54 -4.21 9.14 -11.05
C THR A 54 -4.27 7.78 -10.39
N GLN A 55 -5.50 7.28 -10.31
CA GLN A 55 -5.78 5.93 -9.89
C GLN A 55 -6.00 5.02 -11.10
N ASP A 56 -5.27 3.92 -11.16
CA ASP A 56 -5.58 2.79 -12.04
C ASP A 56 -6.64 1.90 -11.39
N ASN A 57 -7.77 1.75 -12.07
CA ASN A 57 -8.89 0.91 -11.67
C ASN A 57 -8.94 -0.43 -12.44
N ASN A 58 -7.97 -0.69 -13.31
CA ASN A 58 -7.90 -1.92 -14.08
C ASN A 58 -7.21 -3.03 -13.28
N PHE A 59 -8.02 -3.89 -12.68
CA PHE A 59 -7.53 -5.05 -11.93
C PHE A 59 -6.97 -6.12 -12.86
N ARG A 60 -5.86 -6.73 -12.44
CA ARG A 60 -5.12 -7.72 -13.23
C ARG A 60 -4.21 -8.58 -12.35
N ALA A 61 -3.82 -9.73 -12.90
CA ALA A 61 -2.83 -10.60 -12.29
C ALA A 61 -1.48 -9.88 -12.12
N VAL A 62 -0.73 -10.23 -11.07
CA VAL A 62 0.53 -9.55 -10.73
C VAL A 62 1.59 -9.66 -11.82
N ASP A 63 1.55 -10.72 -12.63
CA ASP A 63 2.49 -10.97 -13.74
C ASP A 63 2.06 -10.35 -15.07
N LYS A 64 0.89 -9.70 -15.11
CA LYS A 64 0.39 -8.96 -16.27
C LYS A 64 0.52 -7.46 -16.01
N ASP A 65 1.30 -6.78 -16.86
CA ASP A 65 1.57 -5.34 -16.74
C ASP A 65 1.89 -4.91 -15.30
N TRP A 66 2.77 -5.66 -14.62
CA TRP A 66 3.19 -5.51 -13.21
C TRP A 66 2.60 -4.29 -12.48
N PRO A 67 1.43 -4.44 -11.83
CA PRO A 67 0.78 -3.34 -11.16
C PRO A 67 1.57 -2.92 -9.93
N VAL A 68 1.86 -1.63 -9.81
CA VAL A 68 2.59 -1.03 -8.70
C VAL A 68 1.84 0.16 -8.12
N MET A 69 2.19 0.54 -6.89
CA MET A 69 1.88 1.85 -6.31
C MET A 69 3.17 2.65 -6.26
N ALA A 70 3.11 3.93 -6.59
CA ALA A 70 4.27 4.82 -6.60
C ALA A 70 3.92 6.16 -5.94
N ILE A 71 4.90 6.69 -5.21
CA ILE A 71 4.92 8.04 -4.66
C ILE A 71 6.23 8.68 -5.13
N ALA A 72 6.15 9.90 -5.65
CA ALA A 72 7.28 10.74 -6.00
C ALA A 72 7.23 12.01 -5.15
N GLN A 73 8.41 12.48 -4.74
CA GLN A 73 8.58 13.62 -3.85
C GLN A 73 9.61 14.56 -4.45
N ASP A 74 9.15 15.73 -4.87
CA ASP A 74 10.04 16.80 -5.28
C ASP A 74 10.57 17.54 -4.04
N LEU A 75 11.90 17.51 -3.86
CA LEU A 75 12.61 18.20 -2.77
C LEU A 75 13.05 19.61 -3.16
N GLY A 76 12.77 20.03 -4.39
CA GLY A 76 13.30 21.25 -4.96
C GLY A 76 14.83 21.24 -5.03
N THR A 77 15.43 22.43 -4.86
CA THR A 77 16.89 22.55 -4.83
C THR A 77 17.42 22.11 -3.47
N VAL A 78 18.17 21.00 -3.45
CA VAL A 78 18.85 20.53 -2.24
C VAL A 78 20.01 21.47 -1.93
N SER A 79 20.00 22.05 -0.73
CA SER A 79 21.04 22.96 -0.23
C SER A 79 21.61 22.44 1.09
N ALA A 80 22.36 23.28 1.83
CA ALA A 80 22.99 22.87 3.08
C ALA A 80 22.00 22.42 4.18
N GLN A 81 20.74 22.87 4.11
CA GLN A 81 19.70 22.41 5.04
C GLN A 81 19.10 21.09 4.58
N ALA A 82 19.10 20.09 5.48
CA ALA A 82 18.50 18.79 5.21
C ALA A 82 16.99 18.89 4.96
N GLN A 83 16.53 18.24 3.89
CA GLN A 83 15.12 17.96 3.61
C GLN A 83 14.83 16.51 4.03
N VAL A 84 13.69 16.28 4.68
CA VAL A 84 13.29 14.94 5.16
C VAL A 84 11.97 14.54 4.53
N VAL A 85 11.94 13.33 3.98
CA VAL A 85 10.73 12.67 3.52
C VAL A 85 10.60 11.36 4.25
N THR A 86 9.39 11.08 4.73
CA THR A 86 9.06 9.83 5.39
C THR A 86 8.17 9.02 4.48
N PHE A 87 8.55 7.77 4.24
CA PHE A 87 7.71 6.78 3.57
C PHE A 87 7.31 5.70 4.57
N VAL A 88 6.07 5.22 4.44
CA VAL A 88 5.52 4.13 5.23
C VAL A 88 5.10 3.03 4.28
N LEU A 89 5.56 1.82 4.56
CA LEU A 89 5.10 0.60 3.91
C LEU A 89 4.49 -0.30 4.99
N GLY A 90 3.21 -0.62 4.84
CA GLY A 90 2.46 -1.43 5.78
C GLY A 90 1.68 -2.53 5.09
N HIS A 91 1.39 -3.59 5.83
CA HIS A 91 0.41 -4.59 5.44
C HIS A 91 -0.43 -4.93 6.65
N SER A 92 -1.73 -4.66 6.58
CA SER A 92 -2.68 -4.98 7.63
C SER A 92 -3.66 -6.05 7.17
N ARG A 93 -4.12 -6.85 8.13
CA ARG A 93 -5.13 -7.89 7.94
C ARG A 93 -6.20 -7.72 9.00
N ASN A 94 -7.44 -7.62 8.57
CA ASN A 94 -8.59 -7.58 9.45
C ASN A 94 -9.74 -8.40 8.84
N PRO A 95 -10.15 -9.53 9.45
CA PRO A 95 -9.54 -10.14 10.63
C PRO A 95 -8.11 -10.63 10.37
N ALA A 96 -7.31 -10.71 11.43
CA ALA A 96 -5.89 -11.05 11.36
C ALA A 96 -5.64 -12.55 11.50
N VAL A 97 -6.34 -13.19 12.45
CA VAL A 97 -6.23 -14.62 12.74
C VAL A 97 -7.58 -15.21 13.14
N GLU A 98 -7.79 -16.49 12.81
CA GLU A 98 -8.90 -17.30 13.32
C GLU A 98 -8.42 -18.07 14.56
N TYR A 99 -9.05 -17.85 15.70
CA TYR A 99 -8.71 -18.52 16.95
C TYR A 99 -9.76 -19.57 17.31
N TYR A 100 -9.30 -20.77 17.69
CA TYR A 100 -10.17 -21.87 18.09
C TYR A 100 -10.37 -21.85 19.61
N THR A 101 -11.63 -21.80 20.02
CA THR A 101 -12.05 -21.87 21.43
C THR A 101 -12.91 -23.11 21.67
N PRO A 102 -13.14 -23.51 22.94
CA PRO A 102 -14.09 -24.60 23.24
C PRO A 102 -15.51 -24.37 22.71
N THR A 103 -15.90 -23.12 22.44
CA THR A 103 -17.23 -22.75 21.94
C THR A 103 -17.25 -22.50 20.42
N GLY A 104 -16.13 -22.65 19.73
CA GLY A 104 -16.03 -22.49 18.27
C GLY A 104 -14.91 -21.56 17.81
N LYS A 105 -14.93 -21.25 16.51
CA LYS A 105 -13.97 -20.35 15.85
C LYS A 105 -14.31 -18.89 16.15
N GLN A 106 -13.29 -18.07 16.33
CA GLN A 106 -13.43 -16.64 16.60
C GLN A 106 -12.40 -15.85 15.80
N ASP A 107 -12.87 -14.89 15.03
CA ASP A 107 -12.00 -13.92 14.36
C ASP A 107 -11.36 -12.97 15.37
N ARG A 108 -10.08 -12.64 15.14
CA ARG A 108 -9.32 -11.69 15.95
C ARG A 108 -8.65 -10.67 15.07
N SER A 109 -8.82 -9.39 15.40
CA SER A 109 -8.17 -8.25 14.74
C SER A 109 -6.79 -7.98 15.35
N LEU A 110 -5.97 -7.20 14.64
CA LEU A 110 -4.69 -6.70 15.16
C LEU A 110 -4.91 -5.76 16.34
N TYR A 111 -4.04 -5.82 17.35
CA TYR A 111 -4.23 -5.09 18.61
C TYR A 111 -4.34 -3.57 18.43
N PHE A 112 -3.63 -2.98 17.45
CA PHE A 112 -3.67 -1.54 17.21
C PHE A 112 -5.08 -1.05 16.84
N LEU A 113 -5.92 -1.88 16.23
CA LEU A 113 -7.32 -1.56 15.91
C LEU A 113 -8.20 -1.44 17.17
N SER A 114 -7.67 -1.71 18.37
CA SER A 114 -8.31 -1.33 19.63
C SER A 114 -8.10 0.14 20.02
N LYS A 115 -7.17 0.82 19.34
CA LYS A 115 -6.78 2.22 19.57
C LYS A 115 -7.18 3.14 18.41
N PHE A 116 -7.29 2.59 17.21
CA PHE A 116 -7.61 3.31 15.98
C PHE A 116 -8.93 2.80 15.39
N THR A 117 -9.68 3.68 14.73
CA THR A 117 -10.97 3.37 14.12
C THR A 117 -10.85 2.58 12.82
N SER A 118 -9.72 2.71 12.13
CA SER A 118 -9.38 2.01 10.89
C SER A 118 -7.87 1.78 10.78
N GLU A 119 -7.45 0.99 9.80
CA GLU A 119 -6.06 0.85 9.41
C GLU A 119 -5.44 2.17 8.94
N GLU A 120 -6.23 3.03 8.30
CA GLU A 120 -5.79 4.33 7.78
C GLU A 120 -5.57 5.39 8.87
N ASP A 121 -6.21 5.23 10.03
CA ASP A 121 -6.09 6.15 11.16
C ASP A 121 -4.88 5.84 12.07
N ALA A 122 -4.20 4.71 11.85
CA ALA A 122 -3.09 4.21 12.66
C ALA A 122 -1.72 4.76 12.24
#